data_AF-A0A960DXZ3-F1
#
_entry.id   AF-A0A960DXZ3-F1
#
_cell.length_a   1.000
_cell.length_b   1.000
_cell.length_c   1.000
_cell.angle_alpha   90.00
_cell.angle_beta   90.00
_cell.angle_gamma   90.00
#
_symmetry.space_group_name_H-M   'P 1'
#
loop_
_entity.id
_entity.type
_entity.pdbx_description
1 polymer ?
#
loop_
_entity_poly.entity_id
_entity_poly.type
_entity_poly.pdbx_seq_one_letter_code
_entity_poly.pdbx_strand_id
1 'polypeptide(L)' 'IRTFWFADGEIRFGTGGGITWDSDPAGEWEETELKARRLLRVAAGRTSGGPTATLAP' A
#
# COMPACT_ATOMS: atom_id res chain seq x y z
N ILE A 1 8.90 6.44 1.18
CA ILE A 1 8.01 5.48 0.48
C ILE A 1 7.10 4.80 1.50
N ARG A 2 5.91 4.31 1.12
CA ARG A 2 4.76 3.96 2.00
C ARG A 2 3.92 5.16 2.48
N THR A 3 3.55 6.02 1.54
CA THR A 3 2.74 7.21 1.78
C THR A 3 1.48 7.14 0.92
N PHE A 4 0.36 7.60 1.47
CA PHE A 4 -0.87 7.82 0.73
C PHE A 4 -1.02 9.31 0.42
N TRP A 5 -1.69 9.62 -0.68
CA TRP A 5 -2.14 10.98 -0.97
C TRP A 5 -3.53 10.94 -1.62
N PHE A 6 -4.25 12.04 -1.43
CA PHE A 6 -5.57 12.24 -1.99
C PHE A 6 -5.45 13.14 -3.21
N ALA A 7 -6.06 12.73 -4.32
CA ALA A 7 -6.13 13.53 -5.53
C ALA A 7 -7.36 13.07 -6.34
N ASP A 8 -8.10 14.03 -6.90
CA ASP A 8 -9.22 13.76 -7.80
C ASP A 8 -10.31 12.83 -7.21
N GLY A 9 -10.53 12.88 -5.89
CA GLY A 9 -11.47 12.00 -5.20
C GLY A 9 -10.97 10.57 -4.99
N GLU A 10 -9.70 10.29 -5.31
CA GLU A 10 -9.07 8.98 -5.15
C GLU A 10 -8.01 8.99 -4.04
N ILE A 11 -7.85 7.82 -3.39
CA ILE A 11 -6.66 7.51 -2.60
C ILE A 11 -5.64 6.85 -3.52
N ARG A 12 -4.45 7.42 -3.58
CA ARG A 12 -3.32 6.89 -4.35
C ARG A 12 -2.19 6.49 -3.42
N PHE A 13 -1.41 5.48 -3.81
CA PHE A 13 -0.20 5.07 -3.12
C PHE A 13 0.84 4.58 -4.13
N GLY A 14 2.12 4.62 -3.74
CA GLY A 14 3.23 4.12 -4.56
C GLY A 14 4.08 3.11 -3.79
N THR A 15 4.54 2.08 -4.51
CA THR A 15 5.52 1.09 -4.05
C THR A 15 6.39 0.64 -5.23
N GLY A 16 7.57 0.10 -4.95
CA GLY A 16 8.49 -0.42 -5.97
C GLY A 16 9.73 -1.08 -5.35
N GLY A 17 10.61 -1.56 -6.21
CA GLY A 17 11.93 -2.13 -5.90
C GLY A 17 13.05 -1.36 -6.59
N GLY A 18 14.28 -1.63 -6.17
CA GLY A 18 15.46 -1.12 -6.87
C GLY A 18 15.88 -2.16 -7.89
N ILE A 19 16.01 -1.76 -9.16
CA ILE A 19 16.47 -2.65 -10.23
C ILE A 19 17.99 -2.56 -10.32
N THR A 20 18.64 -3.72 -10.38
CA THR A 20 20.07 -3.85 -10.63
C THR A 20 20.32 -4.63 -11.91
N TRP A 21 21.57 -4.69 -12.37
CA TRP A 21 21.94 -5.33 -13.63
C TRP A 21 21.48 -6.80 -13.73
N ASP A 22 21.56 -7.53 -12.62
CA ASP A 22 21.21 -8.96 -12.55
C ASP A 22 19.79 -9.20 -11.99
N SER A 23 18.95 -8.17 -11.91
CA SER A 23 17.59 -8.30 -11.40
C SER A 23 16.73 -9.18 -12.32
N ASP A 24 15.94 -10.06 -11.72
CA ASP A 24 14.91 -10.85 -12.42
C ASP A 24 13.58 -10.08 -12.46
N PRO A 25 13.01 -9.80 -13.65
CA PRO A 25 11.75 -9.07 -13.75
C PRO A 25 10.59 -9.69 -12.96
N ALA A 26 10.51 -11.02 -12.89
CA ALA A 26 9.44 -11.69 -12.15
C ALA A 26 9.62 -11.51 -10.64
N GLY A 27 10.83 -11.74 -10.11
CA GLY A 27 11.14 -11.52 -8.69
C GLY A 27 10.91 -10.08 -8.23
N GLU A 28 11.26 -9.10 -9.05
CA GLU A 28 11.05 -7.67 -8.72
C GLU A 28 9.55 -7.30 -8.68
N TRP A 29 8.74 -7.93 -9.54
CA TRP A 29 7.30 -7.82 -9.50
C TRP A 29 6.73 -8.42 -8.21
N GLU A 30 7.13 -9.64 -7.86
CA GLU A 30 6.71 -10.31 -6.62
C GLU A 30 7.07 -9.48 -5.37
N GLU A 31 8.27 -8.89 -5.33
CA GLU A 31 8.69 -8.00 -4.24
C GLU A 31 7.81 -6.74 -4.18
N THR A 32 7.49 -6.15 -5.33
CA THR A 32 6.63 -4.97 -5.42
C THR A 32 5.22 -5.28 -4.93
N GLU A 33 4.63 -6.41 -5.31
CA GLU A 33 3.34 -6.89 -4.80
C GLU A 33 3.37 -7.15 -3.29
N LEU A 34 4.45 -7.76 -2.80
CA LEU A 34 4.66 -8.03 -1.37
C LEU A 34 4.64 -6.72 -0.55
N LYS A 35 5.30 -5.67 -1.04
CA LYS A 35 5.29 -4.34 -0.41
C LYS A 35 3.92 -3.66 -0.52
N ALA A 36 3.21 -3.81 -1.65
CA ALA A 36 1.86 -3.24 -1.86
C ALA A 36 0.82 -3.83 -0.90
N ARG A 37 0.91 -5.13 -0.60
CA ARG A 37 -0.11 -5.90 0.13
C ARG A 37 -0.55 -5.26 1.44
N ARG A 38 0.37 -4.66 2.21
CA ARG A 38 0.04 -4.01 3.48
C ARG A 38 -0.72 -2.70 3.29
N LEU A 39 -0.35 -1.92 2.28
CA LEU A 39 -1.03 -0.66 1.94
C LEU A 39 -2.45 -0.94 1.43
N LEU A 40 -2.62 -1.94 0.58
CA LEU A 40 -3.94 -2.38 0.10
C LEU A 40 -4.87 -2.84 1.22
N ARG A 41 -4.34 -3.55 2.24
CA ARG A 41 -5.16 -3.96 3.40
C ARG A 41 -5.69 -2.77 4.20
N VAL A 42 -4.85 -1.75 4.40
CA VAL A 42 -5.24 -0.50 5.10
C VAL A 42 -6.28 0.26 4.28
N ALA A 43 -6.05 0.44 2.97
CA ALA A 43 -6.98 1.14 2.09
C ALA A 43 -8.34 0.42 1.98
N ALA A 44 -8.36 -0.92 2.02
CA ALA A 44 -9.58 -1.71 1.98
C ALA A 44 -10.39 -1.68 3.31
N GLY A 45 -9.98 -0.89 4.31
CA GLY A 45 -10.68 -0.79 5.59
C GLY A 45 -10.67 -2.09 6.41
N ARG A 46 -9.88 -3.10 6.00
CA ARG A 46 -9.73 -4.36 6.75
C ARG A 46 -8.75 -4.15 7.89
N THR A 47 -9.19 -3.41 8.90
CA THR A 47 -8.53 -3.40 10.20
C THR A 47 -9.01 -4.64 10.95
N SER A 48 -8.09 -5.45 11.44
CA SER A 48 -8.42 -6.41 12.50
C SER A 48 -8.71 -5.57 13.76
N GLY A 49 -9.98 -5.15 13.89
CA GLY A 49 -10.60 -4.52 15.06
C GLY A 49 -9.69 -3.63 15.91
N GLY A 50 -9.55 -2.35 15.54
CA GLY A 50 -9.15 -1.27 16.45
C GLY A 50 -10.38 -0.44 16.83
N PRO A 51 -10.41 0.23 18.01
CA PRO A 51 -11.62 0.83 18.54
C PRO A 51 -12.21 1.85 17.57
N THR A 52 -13.50 1.66 17.25
CA THR A 52 -14.35 2.61 16.56
C THR A 52 -14.25 3.95 17.28
N ALA A 53 -13.57 4.93 16.67
CA ALA A 53 -13.63 6.30 17.13
C ALA A 53 -15.05 6.81 16.83
N THR A 54 -15.93 6.71 17.82
CA THR A 54 -17.23 7.39 17.82
C THR A 54 -16.96 8.89 17.73
N LEU A 55 -17.18 9.48 16.56
CA LEU A 55 -17.38 10.92 16.45
C LEU A 55 -18.76 11.20 17.07
N ALA A 56 -18.75 11.73 18.29
CA ALA A 56 -19.93 12.32 18.92
C ALA A 56 -20.33 13.61 18.17
N PRO A 57 -21.61 14.03 18.24
CA PRO A 57 -22.27 14.90 17.26
C PRO A 57 -21.69 16.32 17.16
#